data_AF-A0A1A8TFV7-F1
#
_entry.id   AF-A0A1A8TFV7-F1
#
_cell.length_a   1.000
_cell.length_b   1.000
_cell.length_c   1.000
_cell.angle_alpha   90.00
_cell.angle_beta   90.00
_cell.angle_gamma   90.00
#
_symmetry.space_group_name_H-M   'P 1'
#
loop_
_entity.id
_entity.type
_entity.pdbx_description
1 polymer ?
#
loop_
_entity_poly.entity_id
_entity_poly.type
_entity_poly.pdbx_seq_one_letter_code
_entity_poly.pdbx_strand_id
1 'polypeptide(L)'
;MARKANIAKEEIIEACWKLIEGNTFPNIPRLSQYFKELDGRGCSNTTLLNGINDWEEAYREYQESEVKDIGEQLTPSFKRFERDVVQSLSVLLDEKVHAYEQQMSLRKEALEGRGDSLSQALIASEAQLEQTLDALQLSQANEQQLQTQKDQLAERLDHALARNRVLEKEQAEASAKLHEADTKLSQAQVDLAKQDQTIQMLNDALMGAQQQIELLQKQNNSQYEHLLDKALHDLQDLAKTLKPSKSDA
;
A
#
# COMPACT_ATOMS: atom_id res chain seq x y z
N MET A 1 -117.64 -42.51 56.08
CA MET A 1 -117.04 -43.85 55.92
C MET A 1 -116.41 -43.93 54.54
N ALA A 2 -115.10 -43.71 54.46
CA ALA A 2 -114.33 -43.88 53.22
C ALA A 2 -114.00 -45.36 53.04
N ARG A 3 -114.25 -45.91 51.85
CA ARG A 3 -113.89 -47.28 51.50
C ARG A 3 -112.35 -47.39 51.54
N LYS A 4 -111.81 -48.33 52.32
CA LYS A 4 -110.39 -48.73 52.27
C LYS A 4 -110.11 -49.38 50.91
N ALA A 5 -109.82 -48.58 49.89
CA ALA A 5 -109.12 -49.07 48.72
C ALA A 5 -107.62 -49.09 49.08
N ASN A 6 -106.96 -50.23 48.91
CA ASN A 6 -105.52 -50.33 49.12
C ASN A 6 -104.80 -49.52 48.04
N ILE A 7 -103.78 -48.77 48.44
CA ILE A 7 -102.88 -48.07 47.51
C ILE A 7 -101.97 -49.12 46.88
N ALA A 8 -101.94 -49.19 45.56
CA ALA A 8 -101.10 -50.13 44.83
C ALA A 8 -99.62 -49.70 44.83
N LYS A 9 -98.71 -50.64 44.57
CA LYS A 9 -97.26 -50.37 44.56
C LYS A 9 -96.91 -49.40 43.43
N GLU A 10 -97.55 -49.54 42.28
CA GLU A 10 -97.39 -48.72 41.10
C GLU A 10 -97.81 -47.27 41.36
N GLU A 11 -98.89 -47.07 42.12
CA GLU A 11 -99.34 -45.73 42.54
C GLU A 11 -98.31 -45.05 43.44
N ILE A 12 -97.65 -45.80 44.33
CA ILE A 12 -96.59 -45.28 45.22
C ILE A 12 -95.37 -44.85 44.39
N ILE A 13 -94.96 -45.66 43.41
CA ILE A 13 -93.83 -45.36 42.52
C ILE A 13 -94.14 -44.11 41.67
N GLU A 14 -95.34 -43.99 41.11
CA GLU A 14 -95.76 -42.80 40.35
C GLU A 14 -95.78 -41.54 41.23
N ALA A 15 -96.22 -41.66 42.49
CA ALA A 15 -96.17 -40.58 43.46
C ALA A 15 -94.73 -40.17 43.80
N CYS A 16 -93.80 -41.12 43.90
CA CYS A 16 -92.38 -40.82 44.10
C CYS A 16 -91.79 -40.01 42.94
N TRP A 17 -92.13 -40.35 41.69
CA TRP A 17 -91.73 -39.58 40.51
C TRP A 17 -92.29 -38.15 40.54
N LYS A 18 -93.59 -37.99 40.81
CA LYS A 18 -94.23 -36.67 40.93
C LYS A 18 -93.65 -35.81 42.05
N LEU A 19 -93.27 -36.43 43.17
CA LEU A 19 -92.62 -35.71 44.27
C LEU A 19 -91.22 -35.22 43.86
N ILE A 20 -90.43 -36.03 43.15
CA ILE A 20 -89.12 -35.59 42.62
C ILE A 20 -89.26 -34.52 41.55
N GLU A 21 -90.25 -34.61 40.66
CA GLU A 21 -90.56 -33.52 39.70
C GLU A 21 -90.88 -32.21 40.43
N GLY A 22 -91.55 -32.30 41.60
CA GLY A 22 -91.79 -31.19 42.53
C GLY A 22 -90.61 -30.85 43.44
N ASN A 23 -89.38 -31.28 43.11
CA ASN A 23 -88.15 -31.05 43.87
C ASN A 23 -88.20 -31.52 45.34
N THR A 24 -89.02 -32.53 45.62
CA THR A 24 -89.32 -33.03 46.95
C THR A 24 -88.94 -34.51 47.06
N PHE A 25 -87.96 -34.83 47.90
CA PHE A 25 -87.55 -36.22 48.10
C PHE A 25 -88.69 -37.08 48.66
N PRO A 26 -89.03 -38.23 48.04
CA PRO A 26 -90.10 -39.10 48.50
C PRO A 26 -89.68 -39.81 49.79
N ASN A 27 -90.51 -39.70 50.82
CA ASN A 27 -90.35 -40.43 52.07
C ASN A 27 -91.73 -40.79 52.62
N ILE A 28 -91.77 -41.68 53.62
CA ILE A 28 -93.03 -42.20 54.16
C ILE A 28 -94.00 -41.07 54.59
N PRO A 29 -93.58 -40.04 55.36
CA PRO A 29 -94.46 -38.92 55.70
C PRO A 29 -95.01 -38.17 54.48
N ARG A 30 -94.17 -37.89 53.48
CA ARG A 30 -94.55 -37.10 52.30
C ARG A 30 -95.47 -37.87 51.36
N LEU A 31 -95.24 -39.16 51.17
CA LEU A 31 -96.15 -40.01 50.38
C LEU A 31 -97.47 -40.22 51.10
N SER A 32 -97.45 -40.43 52.42
CA SER A 32 -98.67 -40.54 53.22
C SER A 32 -99.49 -39.25 53.14
N GLN A 33 -98.84 -38.09 53.19
CA GLN A 33 -99.49 -36.80 52.99
C GLN A 33 -100.02 -36.62 51.56
N TYR A 34 -99.23 -36.99 50.54
CA TYR A 34 -99.61 -36.93 49.14
C TYR A 34 -100.91 -37.71 48.86
N PHE A 35 -101.01 -38.97 49.30
CA PHE A 35 -102.25 -39.75 49.13
C PHE A 35 -103.40 -39.24 49.98
N LYS A 36 -103.11 -38.74 51.19
CA LYS A 36 -104.12 -38.13 52.06
C LYS A 36 -104.75 -36.88 51.44
N GLU A 37 -103.96 -36.08 50.74
CA GLU A 37 -104.41 -34.87 50.04
C GLU A 37 -105.09 -35.21 48.70
N LEU A 38 -104.64 -36.26 48.00
CA LEU A 38 -105.19 -36.67 46.72
C LEU A 38 -106.58 -37.31 46.82
N ASP A 39 -106.75 -38.29 47.72
CA ASP A 39 -107.99 -39.08 47.81
C ASP A 39 -108.34 -39.56 49.24
N GLY A 40 -107.53 -39.21 50.24
CA GLY A 40 -107.75 -39.56 51.64
C GLY A 40 -107.43 -41.02 51.99
N ARG A 41 -106.83 -41.80 51.08
CA ARG A 41 -106.38 -43.17 51.36
C ARG A 41 -105.11 -43.20 52.20
N GLY A 42 -104.92 -44.30 52.91
CA GLY A 42 -103.70 -44.58 53.67
C GLY A 42 -103.32 -46.05 53.56
N CYS A 43 -102.01 -46.32 53.57
CA CYS A 43 -101.46 -47.68 53.57
C CYS A 43 -100.39 -47.83 54.65
N SER A 44 -99.87 -49.04 54.84
CA SER A 44 -98.89 -49.31 55.89
C SER A 44 -97.53 -48.69 55.56
N ASN A 45 -96.77 -48.29 56.57
CA ASN A 45 -95.41 -47.77 56.39
C ASN A 45 -94.50 -48.78 55.68
N THR A 46 -94.71 -50.09 55.89
CA THR A 46 -93.96 -51.14 55.19
C THR A 46 -94.28 -51.17 53.70
N THR A 47 -95.54 -50.97 53.31
CA THR A 47 -95.95 -50.88 51.91
C THR A 47 -95.36 -49.64 51.23
N LEU A 48 -95.38 -48.49 51.91
CA LEU A 48 -94.75 -47.25 51.42
C LEU A 48 -93.23 -47.42 51.29
N LEU A 49 -92.57 -47.99 52.29
CA LEU A 49 -91.13 -48.19 52.29
C LEU A 49 -90.68 -49.12 51.16
N ASN A 50 -91.40 -50.21 50.92
CA ASN A 50 -91.10 -51.11 49.80
C ASN A 50 -91.22 -50.35 48.47
N GLY A 51 -92.33 -49.63 48.25
CA GLY A 51 -92.51 -48.83 47.04
C GLY A 51 -91.46 -47.72 46.85
N ILE A 52 -91.00 -47.10 47.95
CA ILE A 52 -89.87 -46.15 47.91
C ILE A 52 -88.59 -46.87 47.48
N ASN A 53 -88.24 -48.00 48.08
CA ASN A 53 -87.01 -48.72 47.75
C ASN A 53 -86.99 -49.17 46.28
N ASP A 54 -88.11 -49.68 45.77
CA ASP A 54 -88.23 -50.08 44.36
C ASP A 54 -88.12 -48.87 43.41
N TRP A 55 -88.68 -47.72 43.82
CA TRP A 55 -88.50 -46.46 43.09
C TRP A 55 -87.05 -45.97 43.15
N GLU A 56 -86.36 -46.07 44.30
CA GLU A 56 -84.96 -45.66 44.45
C GLU A 56 -84.02 -46.47 43.55
N GLU A 57 -84.28 -47.77 43.39
CA GLU A 57 -83.56 -48.63 42.46
C GLU A 57 -83.80 -48.20 41.00
N ALA A 58 -85.06 -48.03 40.60
CA ALA A 58 -85.42 -47.55 39.26
C ALA A 58 -84.88 -46.14 38.96
N TYR A 59 -84.85 -45.26 39.97
CA TYR A 59 -84.31 -43.91 39.87
C TYR A 59 -82.79 -43.93 39.69
N ARG A 60 -82.07 -44.82 40.38
CA ARG A 60 -80.63 -45.00 40.20
C ARG A 60 -80.31 -45.50 38.79
N GLU A 61 -81.04 -46.48 38.29
CA GLU A 61 -80.89 -46.98 36.92
C GLU A 61 -81.19 -45.88 35.89
N TYR A 62 -82.22 -45.06 36.13
CA TYR A 62 -82.55 -43.91 35.30
C TYR A 62 -81.40 -42.88 35.27
N GLN A 63 -80.84 -42.51 36.43
CA GLN A 63 -79.71 -41.58 36.49
C GLN A 63 -78.44 -42.13 35.83
N GLU A 64 -78.12 -43.41 36.05
CA GLU A 64 -76.97 -44.04 35.42
C GLU A 64 -77.12 -44.12 33.90
N SER A 65 -78.33 -44.40 33.40
CA SER A 65 -78.60 -44.42 31.96
C SER A 65 -78.58 -43.03 31.33
N GLU A 66 -79.15 -42.01 31.96
CA GLU A 66 -79.13 -40.64 31.45
C GLU A 66 -77.70 -40.07 31.37
N VAL A 67 -76.89 -40.28 32.41
CA VAL A 67 -75.48 -39.85 32.43
C VAL A 67 -74.67 -40.60 31.36
N LYS A 68 -74.93 -41.90 31.19
CA LYS A 68 -74.28 -42.72 30.17
C LYS A 68 -74.67 -42.27 28.75
N ASP A 69 -75.94 -41.98 28.51
CA ASP A 69 -76.46 -41.50 27.22
C ASP A 69 -75.85 -40.14 26.85
N ILE A 70 -75.76 -39.21 27.81
CA ILE A 70 -75.07 -37.92 27.62
C ILE A 70 -73.60 -38.16 27.27
N GLY A 71 -72.93 -39.06 27.99
CA GLY A 71 -71.56 -39.47 27.72
C GLY A 71 -71.38 -40.06 26.31
N GLU A 72 -72.28 -40.95 25.89
CA GLU A 72 -72.26 -41.59 24.56
C GLU A 72 -72.53 -40.59 23.43
N GLN A 73 -73.38 -39.58 23.66
CA GLN A 73 -73.66 -38.52 22.68
C GLN A 73 -72.50 -37.52 22.56
N LEU A 74 -71.84 -37.15 23.66
CA LEU A 74 -70.79 -36.13 23.66
C LEU A 74 -69.41 -36.68 23.31
N THR A 75 -69.09 -37.92 23.68
CA THR A 75 -67.77 -38.54 23.43
C THR A 75 -67.32 -38.49 21.97
N PRO A 76 -68.18 -38.78 20.96
CA PRO A 76 -67.80 -38.68 19.55
C PRO A 76 -67.42 -37.26 19.13
N SER A 77 -68.12 -36.26 19.67
CA SER A 77 -67.85 -34.84 19.40
C SER A 77 -66.52 -34.40 20.00
N PHE A 78 -66.24 -34.79 21.24
CA PHE A 78 -64.93 -34.54 21.87
C PHE A 78 -63.80 -35.23 21.12
N LYS A 79 -63.97 -36.49 20.71
CA LYS A 79 -62.95 -37.21 19.92
C LYS A 79 -62.72 -36.61 18.54
N ARG A 80 -63.76 -36.05 17.90
CA ARG A 80 -63.60 -35.29 16.65
C ARG A 80 -62.81 -34.01 16.90
N PHE A 81 -63.22 -33.23 17.90
CA PHE A 81 -62.52 -31.99 18.25
C PHE A 81 -61.04 -32.23 18.59
N GLU A 82 -60.75 -33.24 19.41
CA GLU A 82 -59.37 -33.63 19.74
C GLU A 82 -58.55 -33.95 18.48
N ARG A 83 -59.13 -34.74 17.56
CA ARG A 83 -58.49 -35.08 16.30
C ARG A 83 -58.24 -33.86 15.43
N ASP A 84 -59.22 -32.97 15.31
CA ASP A 84 -59.12 -31.76 14.49
C ASP A 84 -58.04 -30.82 15.04
N VAL A 85 -57.98 -30.67 16.37
CA VAL A 85 -56.94 -29.88 17.04
C VAL A 85 -55.57 -30.49 16.82
N VAL A 86 -55.42 -31.81 17.02
CA VAL A 86 -54.14 -32.51 16.79
C VAL A 86 -53.71 -32.36 15.34
N GLN A 87 -54.62 -32.57 14.38
CA GLN A 87 -54.31 -32.43 12.96
C GLN A 87 -53.91 -31.01 12.60
N SER A 88 -54.62 -30.00 13.10
CA SER A 88 -54.30 -28.60 12.83
C SER A 88 -52.96 -28.19 13.44
N LEU A 89 -52.64 -28.67 14.65
CA LEU A 89 -51.35 -28.43 15.29
C LEU A 89 -50.21 -29.16 14.57
N SER A 90 -50.43 -30.38 14.09
CA SER A 90 -49.44 -31.11 13.28
C SER A 90 -49.11 -30.38 11.98
N VAL A 91 -50.12 -29.93 11.24
CA VAL A 91 -49.91 -29.15 10.01
C VAL A 91 -49.14 -27.87 10.30
N LEU A 92 -49.54 -27.12 11.34
CA LEU A 92 -48.85 -25.90 11.73
C LEU A 92 -47.39 -26.17 12.13
N LEU A 93 -47.14 -27.27 12.85
CA LEU A 93 -45.81 -27.66 13.26
C LEU A 93 -44.94 -27.99 12.03
N ASP A 94 -45.44 -28.78 11.09
CA ASP A 94 -44.74 -29.15 9.87
C ASP A 94 -44.41 -27.91 9.03
N GLU A 95 -45.36 -26.98 8.87
CA GLU A 95 -45.13 -25.72 8.17
C GLU A 95 -44.03 -24.88 8.83
N LYS A 96 -44.02 -24.80 10.17
CA LYS A 96 -42.99 -24.04 10.90
C LYS A 96 -41.63 -24.71 10.86
N VAL A 97 -41.57 -26.03 10.97
CA VAL A 97 -40.34 -26.80 10.81
C VAL A 97 -39.77 -26.57 9.42
N HIS A 98 -40.59 -26.71 8.38
CA HIS A 98 -40.13 -26.52 7.01
C HIS A 98 -39.66 -25.09 6.72
N ALA A 99 -40.40 -24.08 7.21
CA ALA A 99 -39.98 -22.69 7.08
C ALA A 99 -38.64 -22.41 7.78
N TYR A 100 -38.41 -23.00 8.95
CA TYR A 100 -37.17 -22.86 9.69
C TYR A 100 -36.00 -23.54 8.97
N GLU A 101 -36.21 -24.74 8.44
CA GLU A 101 -35.20 -25.46 7.64
C GLU A 101 -34.78 -24.66 6.40
N GLN A 102 -35.74 -24.11 5.66
CA GLN A 102 -35.45 -23.25 4.50
C GLN A 102 -34.66 -22.01 4.91
N GLN A 103 -35.04 -21.34 6.01
CA GLN A 103 -34.31 -20.17 6.51
C GLN A 103 -32.86 -20.52 6.89
N MET A 104 -32.65 -21.68 7.53
CA MET A 104 -31.31 -22.14 7.91
C MET A 104 -30.47 -22.53 6.70
N SER A 105 -31.06 -23.17 5.67
CA SER A 105 -30.40 -23.46 4.40
C SER A 105 -29.93 -22.17 3.70
N LEU A 106 -30.80 -21.16 3.56
CA LEU A 106 -30.44 -19.88 2.97
C LEU A 106 -29.34 -19.16 3.75
N ARG A 107 -29.39 -19.20 5.09
CA ARG A 107 -28.32 -18.63 5.93
C ARG A 107 -26.99 -19.37 5.74
N LYS A 108 -27.02 -20.69 5.65
CA LYS A 108 -25.82 -21.50 5.42
C LYS A 108 -25.20 -21.18 4.07
N GLU A 109 -25.98 -21.15 3.00
CA GLU A 109 -25.51 -20.79 1.66
C GLU A 109 -24.91 -19.38 1.62
N ALA A 110 -25.55 -18.41 2.26
CA ALA A 110 -25.03 -17.04 2.35
C ALA A 110 -23.70 -16.95 3.13
N LEU A 111 -23.55 -17.74 4.20
CA LEU A 111 -22.33 -17.80 4.99
C LEU A 111 -21.20 -18.50 4.23
N GLU A 112 -21.48 -19.62 3.56
CA GLU A 112 -20.51 -20.35 2.74
C GLU A 112 -20.04 -19.49 1.56
N GLY A 113 -20.96 -18.89 0.80
CA GLY A 113 -20.60 -18.00 -0.31
C GLY A 113 -19.80 -16.77 0.12
N ARG A 114 -20.09 -16.20 1.30
CA ARG A 114 -19.28 -15.10 1.87
C ARG A 114 -17.91 -15.60 2.34
N GLY A 115 -17.84 -16.79 2.94
CA GLY A 115 -16.59 -17.41 3.35
C GLY A 115 -15.65 -17.64 2.17
N ASP A 116 -16.18 -18.15 1.06
CA ASP A 116 -15.44 -18.38 -0.18
C ASP A 116 -14.97 -17.06 -0.81
N SER A 117 -15.81 -16.02 -0.81
CA SER A 117 -15.41 -14.70 -1.31
C SER A 117 -14.29 -14.07 -0.48
N LEU A 118 -14.37 -14.18 0.86
CA LEU A 118 -13.34 -13.65 1.76
C LEU A 118 -12.03 -14.43 1.64
N SER A 119 -12.08 -15.76 1.51
CA SER A 119 -10.89 -16.58 1.33
C SER A 119 -10.20 -16.30 0.00
N GLN A 120 -10.95 -16.13 -1.09
CA GLN A 120 -10.40 -15.71 -2.38
C GLN A 120 -9.76 -14.31 -2.32
N ALA A 121 -10.42 -13.36 -1.66
CA ALA A 121 -9.87 -12.02 -1.47
C ALA A 121 -8.57 -12.03 -0.66
N LEU A 122 -8.48 -12.88 0.37
CA LEU A 122 -7.26 -13.05 1.16
C LEU A 122 -6.12 -13.63 0.30
N ILE A 123 -6.38 -14.71 -0.44
CA ILE A 123 -5.38 -15.32 -1.34
C ILE A 123 -4.87 -14.31 -2.38
N ALA A 124 -5.78 -13.53 -2.99
CA ALA A 124 -5.40 -12.50 -3.95
C ALA A 124 -4.56 -11.39 -3.30
N SER A 125 -4.90 -10.98 -2.08
CA SER A 125 -4.13 -9.99 -1.31
C SER A 125 -2.74 -10.51 -0.96
N GLU A 126 -2.61 -11.77 -0.56
CA GLU A 126 -1.32 -12.39 -0.24
C GLU A 126 -0.43 -12.47 -1.49
N ALA A 127 -0.99 -12.87 -2.63
CA ALA A 127 -0.27 -12.90 -3.90
C ALA A 127 0.19 -11.50 -4.34
N GLN A 128 -0.64 -10.47 -4.17
CA GLN A 128 -0.24 -9.08 -4.45
C GLN A 128 0.88 -8.61 -3.52
N LEU A 129 0.80 -8.97 -2.23
CA LEU A 129 1.82 -8.63 -1.25
C LEU A 129 3.18 -9.25 -1.63
N GLU A 130 3.19 -10.53 -2.00
CA GLU A 130 4.40 -11.23 -2.46
C GLU A 130 5.01 -10.53 -3.70
N GLN A 131 4.21 -10.19 -4.70
CA GLN A 131 4.67 -9.43 -5.87
C GLN A 131 5.27 -8.07 -5.51
N THR A 132 4.66 -7.35 -4.56
CA THR A 132 5.19 -6.05 -4.12
C THR A 132 6.50 -6.19 -3.34
N LEU A 133 6.67 -7.28 -2.57
CA LEU A 133 7.90 -7.57 -1.86
C LEU A 133 9.04 -7.89 -2.84
N ASP A 134 8.77 -8.70 -3.87
CA ASP A 134 9.74 -9.01 -4.93
C ASP A 134 10.17 -7.74 -5.69
N ALA A 135 9.20 -6.88 -6.05
CA ALA A 135 9.48 -5.61 -6.70
C ALA A 135 10.31 -4.68 -5.81
N LEU A 136 10.03 -4.65 -4.50
CA LEU A 136 10.79 -3.87 -3.53
C LEU A 136 12.24 -4.37 -3.43
N GLN A 137 12.44 -5.69 -3.33
CA GLN A 137 13.78 -6.28 -3.28
C GLN A 137 14.58 -5.96 -4.55
N LEU A 138 13.96 -6.08 -5.72
CA LEU A 138 14.58 -5.72 -6.99
C LEU A 138 14.95 -4.22 -7.04
N SER A 139 14.06 -3.35 -6.56
CA SER A 139 14.32 -1.91 -6.48
C SER A 139 15.48 -1.59 -5.54
N GLN A 140 15.55 -2.25 -4.38
CA GLN A 140 16.65 -2.07 -3.42
C GLN A 140 18.00 -2.55 -3.99
N ALA A 141 18.00 -3.68 -4.70
CA ALA A 141 19.20 -4.17 -5.38
C ALA A 141 19.68 -3.19 -6.46
N ASN A 142 18.75 -2.65 -7.27
CA ASN A 142 19.05 -1.64 -8.27
C ASN A 142 19.60 -0.35 -7.64
N GLU A 143 19.03 0.09 -6.52
CA GLU A 143 19.48 1.29 -5.81
C GLU A 143 20.91 1.11 -5.27
N GLN A 144 21.22 -0.06 -4.69
CA GLN A 144 22.59 -0.38 -4.27
C GLN A 144 23.56 -0.40 -5.45
N GLN A 145 23.17 -0.99 -6.58
CA GLN A 145 23.99 -0.98 -7.79
C GLN A 145 24.23 0.44 -8.31
N LEU A 146 23.19 1.28 -8.32
CA LEU A 146 23.30 2.65 -8.77
C LEU A 146 24.19 3.48 -7.82
N GLN A 147 24.10 3.24 -6.52
CA GLN A 147 24.94 3.87 -5.52
C GLN A 147 26.41 3.49 -5.70
N THR A 148 26.72 2.21 -5.91
CA THR A 148 28.11 1.78 -6.18
C THR A 148 28.66 2.37 -7.48
N GLN A 149 27.86 2.48 -8.54
CA GLN A 149 28.26 3.15 -9.78
C GLN A 149 28.54 4.64 -9.57
N LYS A 150 27.68 5.32 -8.79
CA LYS A 150 27.87 6.73 -8.45
C LYS A 150 29.18 6.93 -7.67
N ASP A 151 29.46 6.07 -6.70
CA ASP A 151 30.68 6.17 -5.89
C ASP A 151 31.94 5.93 -6.76
N GLN A 152 31.91 4.93 -7.66
CA GLN A 152 33.00 4.70 -8.62
C GLN A 152 33.21 5.88 -9.59
N LEU A 153 32.13 6.53 -10.03
CA LEU A 153 32.22 7.71 -10.89
C LEU A 153 32.79 8.92 -10.12
N ALA A 154 32.42 9.09 -8.85
CA ALA A 154 32.97 10.12 -7.99
C ALA A 154 34.48 9.94 -7.78
N GLU A 155 34.94 8.72 -7.48
CA GLU A 155 36.38 8.42 -7.36
C GLU A 155 37.13 8.70 -8.67
N ARG A 156 36.58 8.29 -9.82
CA ARG A 156 37.19 8.59 -11.13
C ARG A 156 37.29 10.08 -11.41
N LEU A 157 36.27 10.85 -11.03
CA LEU A 157 36.27 12.30 -11.17
C LEU A 157 37.37 12.93 -10.30
N ASP A 158 37.50 12.50 -9.05
CA ASP A 158 38.53 12.99 -8.13
C ASP A 158 39.94 12.69 -8.65
N HIS A 159 40.17 11.49 -9.18
CA HIS A 159 41.43 11.14 -9.85
C HIS A 159 41.71 12.02 -11.07
N ALA A 160 40.70 12.29 -11.90
CA ALA A 160 40.84 13.17 -13.07
C ALA A 160 41.16 14.61 -12.66
N LEU A 161 40.51 15.14 -11.61
CA LEU A 161 40.79 16.46 -11.06
C LEU A 161 42.20 16.55 -10.48
N ALA A 162 42.65 15.53 -9.75
CA ALA A 162 44.01 15.45 -9.23
C ALA A 162 45.04 15.45 -10.37
N ARG A 163 44.80 14.68 -11.42
CA ARG A 163 45.65 14.65 -12.62
C ARG A 163 45.68 16.00 -13.34
N ASN A 164 44.54 16.66 -13.52
CA ASN A 164 44.50 17.98 -14.14
C ASN A 164 45.31 19.01 -13.36
N ARG A 165 45.24 19.00 -12.02
CA ARG A 165 46.06 19.89 -11.18
C ARG A 165 47.57 19.66 -11.36
N VAL A 166 47.99 18.42 -11.59
CA VAL A 166 49.40 18.12 -11.90
C VAL A 166 49.77 18.66 -13.27
N LEU A 167 48.94 18.41 -14.29
CA LEU A 167 49.18 18.91 -15.64
C LEU A 167 49.21 20.45 -15.70
N GLU A 168 48.33 21.13 -14.95
CA GLU A 168 48.35 22.59 -14.83
C GLU A 168 49.67 23.10 -14.24
N LYS A 169 50.22 22.42 -13.24
CA LYS A 169 51.54 22.75 -12.67
C LYS A 169 52.66 22.51 -13.67
N GLU A 170 52.67 21.36 -14.35
CA GLU A 170 53.66 21.04 -15.37
C GLU A 170 53.62 22.05 -16.54
N GLN A 171 52.42 22.47 -16.95
CA GLN A 171 52.24 23.50 -17.97
C GLN A 171 52.77 24.86 -17.50
N ALA A 172 52.51 25.25 -16.25
CA ALA A 172 53.04 26.48 -15.67
C ALA A 172 54.57 26.47 -15.63
N GLU A 173 55.18 25.36 -15.17
CA GLU A 173 56.63 25.19 -15.17
C GLU A 173 57.25 25.24 -16.57
N ALA A 174 56.62 24.58 -17.55
CA ALA A 174 57.06 24.62 -18.94
C ALA A 174 56.99 26.04 -19.52
N SER A 175 55.90 26.79 -19.22
CA SER A 175 55.75 28.18 -19.65
C SER A 175 56.83 29.10 -19.05
N ALA A 176 57.18 28.90 -17.77
CA ALA A 176 58.23 29.66 -17.11
C ALA A 176 59.61 29.38 -17.73
N LYS A 177 59.91 28.10 -17.99
CA LYS A 177 61.16 27.70 -18.68
C LYS A 177 61.25 28.27 -20.09
N LEU A 178 60.14 28.29 -20.83
CA LEU A 178 60.08 28.89 -22.16
C LEU A 178 60.34 30.39 -22.09
N HIS A 179 59.72 31.10 -21.15
CA HIS A 179 59.98 32.53 -20.96
C HIS A 179 61.44 32.83 -20.58
N GLU A 180 62.03 32.00 -19.71
CA GLU A 180 63.45 32.11 -19.37
C GLU A 180 64.35 31.84 -20.60
N ALA A 181 64.01 30.89 -21.46
CA ALA A 181 64.75 30.63 -22.69
C ALA A 181 64.61 31.81 -23.68
N ASP A 182 63.42 32.38 -23.84
CA ASP A 182 63.16 33.53 -24.71
C ASP A 182 63.93 34.78 -24.24
N THR A 183 63.96 35.04 -22.93
CA THR A 183 64.74 36.15 -22.37
C THR A 183 66.25 35.95 -22.58
N LYS A 184 66.76 34.73 -22.39
CA LYS A 184 68.16 34.38 -22.70
C LYS A 184 68.48 34.56 -24.18
N LEU A 185 67.57 34.13 -25.06
CA LEU A 185 67.72 34.32 -26.51
C LEU A 185 67.75 35.80 -26.88
N SER A 186 66.83 36.60 -26.33
CA SER A 186 66.80 38.05 -26.54
C SER A 186 68.08 38.72 -26.06
N GLN A 187 68.62 38.32 -24.90
CA GLN A 187 69.88 38.84 -24.39
C GLN A 187 71.05 38.48 -25.32
N ALA A 188 71.11 37.22 -25.78
CA ALA A 188 72.13 36.78 -26.73
C ALA A 188 72.05 37.53 -28.07
N GLN A 189 70.85 37.83 -28.57
CA GLN A 189 70.65 38.65 -29.76
C GLN A 189 71.16 40.09 -29.58
N VAL A 190 70.90 40.70 -28.42
CA VAL A 190 71.41 42.05 -28.09
C VAL A 190 72.93 42.04 -28.01
N ASP A 191 73.52 41.03 -27.38
CA ASP A 191 74.98 40.94 -27.25
C ASP A 191 75.65 40.65 -28.60
N LEU A 192 75.02 39.86 -29.47
CA LEU A 192 75.47 39.69 -30.86
C LEU A 192 75.42 41.02 -31.62
N ALA A 193 74.33 41.78 -31.52
CA ALA A 193 74.22 43.10 -32.17
C ALA A 193 75.29 44.09 -31.68
N LYS A 194 75.64 44.06 -30.38
CA LYS A 194 76.75 44.84 -29.84
C LYS A 194 78.09 44.40 -30.43
N GLN A 195 78.32 43.08 -30.54
CA GLN A 195 79.53 42.55 -31.18
C GLN A 195 79.63 42.99 -32.63
N ASP A 196 78.54 42.89 -33.40
CA ASP A 196 78.48 43.36 -34.79
C ASP A 196 78.80 44.85 -34.89
N GLN A 197 78.27 45.69 -34.00
CA GLN A 197 78.60 47.11 -33.95
C GLN A 197 80.08 47.36 -33.64
N THR A 198 80.68 46.63 -32.70
CA THR A 198 82.11 46.75 -32.41
C THR A 198 82.98 46.30 -33.58
N ILE A 199 82.60 45.24 -34.29
CA ILE A 199 83.28 44.79 -35.51
C ILE A 199 83.20 45.88 -36.57
N GLN A 200 82.03 46.50 -36.76
CA GLN A 200 81.86 47.60 -37.70
C GLN A 200 82.77 48.79 -37.35
N MET A 201 82.80 49.23 -36.09
CA MET A 201 83.69 50.29 -35.62
C MET A 201 85.18 49.95 -35.82
N LEU A 202 85.58 48.72 -35.53
CA LEU A 202 86.96 48.26 -35.73
C LEU A 202 87.32 48.22 -37.22
N ASN A 203 86.39 47.79 -38.08
CA ASN A 203 86.57 47.82 -39.54
C ASN A 203 86.70 49.25 -40.06
N ASP A 204 85.87 50.18 -39.58
CA ASP A 204 85.97 51.61 -39.94
C ASP A 204 87.30 52.21 -39.48
N ALA A 205 87.75 51.90 -38.26
CA ALA A 205 89.05 52.34 -37.74
C ALA A 205 90.22 51.75 -38.55
N LEU A 206 90.12 50.47 -38.94
CA LEU A 206 91.12 49.81 -39.77
C LEU A 206 91.18 50.42 -41.17
N MET A 207 90.03 50.70 -41.80
CA MET A 207 89.97 51.45 -43.06
C MET A 207 90.58 52.85 -42.92
N GLY A 208 90.25 53.57 -41.85
CA GLY A 208 90.82 54.90 -41.56
C GLY A 208 92.33 54.85 -41.40
N ALA A 209 92.84 53.86 -40.66
CA ALA A 209 94.27 53.63 -40.51
C ALA A 209 94.95 53.26 -41.84
N GLN A 210 94.33 52.42 -42.66
CA GLN A 210 94.81 52.08 -44.00
C GLN A 210 94.89 53.33 -44.90
N GLN A 211 93.86 54.16 -44.91
CA GLN A 211 93.86 55.43 -45.64
C GLN A 211 94.95 56.38 -45.14
N GLN A 212 95.17 56.45 -43.83
CA GLN A 212 96.23 57.28 -43.24
C GLN A 212 97.63 56.76 -43.60
N ILE A 213 97.83 55.44 -43.63
CA ILE A 213 99.06 54.81 -44.13
C ILE A 213 99.27 55.17 -45.61
N GLU A 214 98.24 55.07 -46.46
CA GLU A 214 98.34 55.48 -47.86
C GLU A 214 98.71 56.97 -48.01
N LEU A 215 98.13 57.84 -47.18
CA LEU A 215 98.39 59.28 -47.19
C LEU A 215 99.83 59.59 -46.74
N LEU A 216 100.31 58.92 -45.70
CA LEU A 216 101.70 59.00 -45.24
C LEU A 216 102.67 58.43 -46.28
N GLN A 217 102.31 57.33 -46.96
CA GLN A 217 103.11 56.80 -48.07
C GLN A 217 103.19 57.80 -49.22
N LYS A 218 102.08 58.45 -49.60
CA LYS A 218 102.08 59.51 -50.62
C LYS A 218 102.91 60.73 -50.19
N GLN A 219 102.78 61.18 -48.94
CA GLN A 219 103.60 62.27 -48.41
C GLN A 219 105.08 61.91 -48.38
N ASN A 220 105.43 60.71 -47.92
CA ASN A 220 106.80 60.23 -47.90
C ASN A 220 107.35 60.14 -49.33
N ASN A 221 106.58 59.59 -50.28
CA ASN A 221 106.97 59.58 -51.69
C ASN A 221 107.18 60.99 -52.25
N SER A 222 106.31 61.95 -51.95
CA SER A 222 106.48 63.34 -52.37
C SER A 222 107.68 64.04 -51.71
N GLN A 223 108.02 63.68 -50.46
CA GLN A 223 109.23 64.15 -49.79
C GLN A 223 110.48 63.52 -50.42
N TYR A 224 110.44 62.24 -50.76
CA TYR A 224 111.48 61.57 -51.53
C TYR A 224 111.66 62.23 -52.89
N GLU A 225 110.58 62.53 -53.63
CA GLU A 225 110.64 63.28 -54.89
C GLU A 225 111.24 64.67 -54.69
N HIS A 226 110.83 65.42 -53.66
CA HIS A 226 111.41 66.73 -53.37
C HIS A 226 112.88 66.68 -52.96
N LEU A 227 113.30 65.65 -52.22
CA LEU A 227 114.70 65.42 -51.87
C LEU A 227 115.51 65.00 -53.10
N LEU A 228 114.92 64.21 -54.00
CA LEU A 228 115.52 63.83 -55.27
C LEU A 228 115.68 65.05 -56.18
N ASP A 229 114.67 65.91 -56.26
CA ASP A 229 114.72 67.18 -57.00
C ASP A 229 115.76 68.13 -56.41
N LYS A 230 115.87 68.23 -55.09
CA LYS A 230 116.94 69.00 -54.43
C LYS A 230 118.32 68.43 -54.76
N ALA A 231 118.50 67.11 -54.67
CA ALA A 231 119.76 66.46 -55.01
C ALA A 231 120.11 66.63 -56.51
N LEU A 232 119.11 66.63 -57.40
CA LEU A 232 119.27 66.92 -58.82
C LEU A 232 119.64 68.39 -59.06
N HIS A 233 119.07 69.33 -58.30
CA HIS A 233 119.44 70.76 -58.35
C HIS A 233 120.87 70.99 -57.85
N ASP A 234 121.26 70.35 -56.74
CA ASP A 234 122.62 70.41 -56.20
C ASP A 234 123.65 69.79 -57.18
N LEU A 235 123.28 68.71 -57.89
CA LEU A 235 124.09 68.14 -58.98
C LEU A 235 124.16 69.06 -60.21
N GLN A 236 123.09 69.81 -60.51
CA GLN A 236 123.07 70.80 -61.61
C GLN A 236 123.96 72.01 -61.32
N ASP A 237 124.04 72.46 -60.06
CA ASP A 237 124.94 73.53 -59.66
C ASP A 237 126.41 73.06 -59.55
N LEU A 238 126.64 71.80 -59.19
CA LEU A 238 127.95 71.14 -59.34
C LEU A 238 128.39 70.98 -60.80
N ALA A 239 127.45 70.74 -61.73
CA ALA A 239 127.77 70.65 -63.16
C ALA A 239 128.13 72.01 -63.79
N LYS A 240 127.63 73.14 -63.26
CA LYS A 240 128.00 74.49 -63.73
C LYS A 240 129.39 74.96 -63.29
N THR A 241 130.00 74.31 -62.30
CA THR A 241 131.34 74.67 -61.78
C THR A 241 132.50 73.95 -62.49
N LEU A 242 132.23 73.10 -63.48
CA LEU A 242 133.24 72.35 -64.24
C LEU A 242 133.35 72.80 -65.72
N LYS A 243 134.11 73.91 -65.89
CA LYS A 243 135.03 74.28 -67.00
C LYS A 243 134.47 74.74 -68.37
N PRO A 244 135.25 75.47 -69.21
CA PRO A 244 136.61 76.05 -69.03
C PRO A 244 136.83 77.50 -69.57
N SER A 245 137.94 78.16 -69.17
CA SER A 245 138.70 79.06 -70.07
C SER A 245 140.19 79.11 -69.67
N LYS A 246 141.09 79.26 -70.66
CA LYS A 246 142.57 79.12 -70.63
C LYS A 246 143.30 80.47 -70.57
N SER A 247 144.51 80.47 -69.98
CA SER A 247 145.79 81.12 -70.41
C SER A 247 146.79 81.11 -69.22
N ASP A 248 148.11 80.95 -69.27
CA ASP A 248 149.15 80.59 -70.26
C ASP A 248 150.45 80.29 -69.46
N ALA A 249 151.45 79.69 -70.13
CA ALA A 249 152.83 79.33 -69.70
C ALA A 249 153.06 77.92 -69.12
#